data_AF-A0A2K8WLC5-F1
#
_entry.id   AF-A0A2K8WLC5-F1
#
_cell.length_a   1.000
_cell.length_b   1.000
_cell.length_c   1.000
_cell.angle_alpha   90.00
_cell.angle_beta   90.00
_cell.angle_gamma   90.00
#
_symmetry.space_group_name_H-M   'P 1'
#
loop_
_entity.id
_entity.type
_entity.pdbx_description
1 polymer ?
#
loop_
_entity_poly.entity_id
_entity_poly.type
_entity_poly.pdbx_seq_one_letter_code
_entity_poly.pdbx_strand_id
1 'polypeptide(L)' 'MQLTIKFPENTSPEQITKLIHNIKQISIQEGIDLKMESQPISKNDPCKELDFEQIAVETGVEDFAENHDHYLYGVPKK' A
#
# COMPACT_ATOMS: atom_id res chain seq x y z
N MET A 1 0.41 -28.82 2.53
CA MET A 1 0.82 -28.11 1.30
C MET A 1 0.34 -26.67 1.40
N GLN A 2 1.13 -25.70 0.99
CA GLN A 2 0.77 -24.28 1.04
C GLN A 2 0.55 -23.77 -0.39
N LEU A 3 -0.56 -23.07 -0.62
CA LEU A 3 -0.92 -22.49 -1.92
C LEU A 3 -0.97 -20.97 -1.78
N THR A 4 -0.24 -20.28 -2.64
CA THR A 4 -0.21 -18.82 -2.68
C THR A 4 -0.91 -18.33 -3.94
N ILE A 5 -1.97 -17.54 -3.77
CA ILE A 5 -2.73 -16.94 -4.87
C ILE A 5 -2.30 -15.47 -4.98
N LYS A 6 -1.79 -15.08 -6.15
CA LYS A 6 -1.45 -13.68 -6.46
C LYS A 6 -2.61 -13.02 -7.18
N PHE A 7 -3.04 -11.86 -6.69
CA PHE A 7 -4.05 -11.02 -7.35
C PHE A 7 -3.37 -9.86 -8.07
N PRO A 8 -3.88 -9.42 -9.24
CA PRO A 8 -3.37 -8.23 -9.91
C PRO A 8 -3.74 -6.96 -9.12
N GLU A 9 -2.87 -5.95 -9.17
CA GLU A 9 -3.00 -4.72 -8.35
C GLU A 9 -4.26 -3.90 -8.62
N ASN A 10 -4.88 -4.09 -9.80
CA ASN A 10 -6.13 -3.42 -10.18
C ASN A 10 -7.40 -4.11 -9.64
N THR A 11 -7.25 -5.19 -8.86
CA THR A 11 -8.41 -5.92 -8.32
C THR A 11 -9.01 -5.14 -7.16
N SER A 12 -10.27 -4.73 -7.29
CA SER A 12 -10.99 -4.07 -6.20
C SER A 12 -11.05 -4.98 -4.95
N PRO A 13 -10.83 -4.43 -3.74
CA PRO A 13 -10.88 -5.20 -2.50
C PRO A 13 -12.23 -5.91 -2.29
N GLU A 14 -13.33 -5.33 -2.79
CA GLU A 14 -14.66 -5.95 -2.72
C GLU A 14 -14.77 -7.23 -3.55
N GLN A 15 -14.06 -7.28 -4.69
CA GLN A 15 -14.05 -8.49 -5.52
C GLN A 15 -13.24 -9.59 -4.85
N ILE A 16 -12.12 -9.24 -4.23
CA ILE A 16 -11.26 -10.17 -3.48
C ILE A 16 -12.03 -10.78 -2.31
N THR A 17 -12.74 -9.97 -1.51
CA THR A 17 -13.53 -10.47 -0.38
C THR A 17 -14.66 -11.38 -0.82
N LYS A 18 -15.35 -11.05 -1.92
CA LYS A 18 -16.39 -11.90 -2.50
C LYS A 18 -15.84 -13.26 -2.96
N LEU A 19 -14.65 -13.25 -3.57
CA LEU A 19 -13.99 -14.46 -4.06
C LEU A 19 -13.54 -15.35 -2.89
N ILE A 20 -12.95 -14.76 -1.84
CA ILE A 20 -12.59 -15.45 -0.59
C ILE A 20 -13.83 -16.07 0.06
N HIS A 21 -14.94 -15.33 0.13
CA HIS A 21 -16.20 -15.83 0.67
C HIS A 21 -16.70 -17.06 -0.09
N ASN A 22 -16.69 -17.00 -1.44
CA ASN A 22 -17.12 -18.13 -2.27
C ASN A 22 -16.24 -19.36 -2.08
N ILE A 23 -14.91 -19.20 -2.03
CA ILE A 23 -14.01 -20.34 -1.81
C ILE A 23 -14.25 -20.94 -0.42
N LYS A 24 -14.48 -20.11 0.60
CA LYS A 24 -14.80 -20.58 1.95
C LYS A 24 -16.09 -21.41 2.00
N GLN A 25 -17.14 -20.97 1.30
CA GLN A 25 -18.40 -21.72 1.20
C GLN A 25 -18.21 -23.09 0.53
N ILE A 26 -17.48 -23.13 -0.59
CA ILE A 26 -17.16 -24.40 -1.29
C ILE A 26 -16.34 -25.32 -0.37
N SER A 27 -15.40 -24.77 0.38
CA SER A 27 -14.54 -25.56 1.29
C SER A 27 -15.34 -26.19 2.43
N ILE A 28 -16.32 -25.47 2.99
CA ILE A 28 -17.23 -26.00 4.02
C ILE A 28 -18.10 -27.12 3.43
N GLN A 29 -18.60 -26.94 2.20
CA GLN A 29 -19.44 -27.93 1.53
C GLN A 29 -18.67 -29.24 1.25
N GLU A 30 -17.40 -29.13 0.87
CA GLU A 30 -16.52 -30.27 0.58
C GLU A 30 -15.85 -30.86 1.85
N GLY A 31 -16.10 -30.29 3.03
CA GLY A 31 -15.52 -30.74 4.30
C GLY A 31 -14.00 -30.50 4.42
N ILE A 32 -13.46 -29.53 3.68
CA ILE A 32 -12.03 -29.21 3.64
C ILE A 32 -11.75 -28.03 4.58
N ASP A 33 -10.95 -28.26 5.62
CA ASP A 33 -10.51 -27.21 6.54
C ASP A 33 -9.35 -26.40 5.92
N LEU A 34 -9.69 -25.27 5.29
CA LEU A 34 -8.72 -24.34 4.71
C LEU A 34 -8.48 -23.15 5.65
N LYS A 35 -7.27 -23.04 6.20
CA LYS A 35 -6.79 -21.81 6.83
C LYS A 35 -6.34 -20.82 5.76
N MET A 36 -7.12 -19.76 5.57
CA MET A 36 -6.79 -18.65 4.68
C MET A 36 -6.24 -17.48 5.49
N GLU A 37 -4.98 -17.11 5.23
CA GLU A 37 -4.36 -15.91 5.77
C GLU A 37 -4.12 -14.93 4.62
N SER A 38 -4.73 -13.75 4.70
CA SER A 38 -4.38 -12.64 3.82
C SER A 38 -3.11 -12.00 4.35
N GLN A 39 -1.97 -12.24 3.70
CA GLN A 39 -0.78 -11.44 3.96
C GLN A 39 -1.00 -10.04 3.37
N PRO A 40 -0.94 -8.96 4.16
CA PRO A 40 -0.89 -7.63 3.58
C PRO A 40 0.37 -7.55 2.73
N ILE A 41 0.22 -7.12 1.48
CA ILE A 41 1.34 -6.70 0.65
C ILE A 41 2.10 -5.67 1.51
N SER A 42 3.35 -5.98 1.83
CA SER A 42 4.21 -5.16 2.67
C SER A 42 4.08 -3.70 2.22
N LYS A 43 3.54 -2.86 3.12
CA LYS A 43 3.44 -1.42 2.97
C LYS A 43 4.81 -0.76 3.11
N ASN A 44 5.85 -1.33 2.52
CA ASN A 44 7.12 -0.65 2.36
C ASN A 44 6.97 0.30 1.17
N ASP A 45 6.05 1.26 1.30
CA ASP A 45 6.05 2.43 0.46
C ASP A 45 7.16 3.32 1.03
N PRO A 46 8.31 3.45 0.36
CA PRO A 46 9.43 4.25 0.87
C PRO A 46 9.03 5.71 1.09
N CYS A 47 7.92 6.16 0.49
CA CYS A 47 7.36 7.48 0.70
C CYS A 47 6.54 7.62 1.98
N LYS A 48 6.16 6.52 2.66
CA LYS A 48 5.39 6.57 3.93
C LYS A 48 6.23 6.89 5.15
N GLU A 49 7.54 6.63 5.09
CA GLU A 49 8.50 6.89 6.16
C GLU A 49 9.29 8.19 5.90
N LEU A 50 8.91 9.00 4.91
CA LEU A 50 9.54 10.30 4.68
C LEU A 50 9.13 11.27 5.79
N ASP A 51 10.07 11.53 6.69
CA ASP A 51 9.99 12.60 7.67
C ASP A 51 10.38 13.92 7.01
N PHE A 52 9.38 14.65 6.52
CA PHE A 52 9.59 15.96 5.90
C PHE A 52 10.16 17.00 6.88
N GLU A 53 9.93 16.86 8.18
CA GLU A 53 10.50 17.75 9.20
C GLU A 53 12.01 17.52 9.28
N GLN A 54 12.46 16.27 9.28
CA GLN A 54 13.88 15.95 9.24
C GLN A 54 14.55 16.42 7.94
N ILE A 55 13.89 16.26 6.79
CA ILE A 55 14.40 16.74 5.49
C ILE A 55 14.54 18.27 5.48
N ALA A 56 13.59 19.01 6.07
CA ALA A 56 13.67 20.45 6.20
C ALA A 56 14.86 20.90 7.07
N VAL A 57 15.15 20.18 8.17
CA VAL A 57 16.30 20.43 9.04
C VAL A 57 17.62 20.13 8.32
N GLU A 58 17.72 19.02 7.59
CA GLU A 58 18.93 18.63 6.86
C GLU A 58 19.24 19.57 5.68
N THR A 59 18.20 20.08 5.01
CA THR A 59 18.35 21.00 3.88
C THR A 59 18.45 22.47 4.31
N GLY A 60 18.08 22.79 5.56
CA GLY A 60 17.97 24.17 6.04
C GLY A 60 16.83 24.95 5.38
N VAL A 61 15.86 24.24 4.78
CA VAL A 61 14.74 24.82 4.04
C VAL A 61 13.45 24.50 4.76
N GLU A 62 13.09 25.38 5.69
CA GLU A 62 11.92 25.24 6.57
C GLU A 62 10.58 25.22 5.81
N ASP A 63 10.52 25.84 4.63
CA ASP A 63 9.32 25.97 3.81
C ASP A 63 9.33 25.07 2.56
N PHE A 64 10.13 24.00 2.57
CA PHE A 64 10.25 23.09 1.43
C PHE A 64 8.90 22.46 1.06
N ALA A 65 8.06 22.14 2.04
CA ALA A 65 6.73 21.57 1.79
C ALA A 65 5.79 22.56 1.08
N GLU A 66 5.88 23.86 1.40
CA GLU A 66 5.04 24.91 0.81
C GLU A 66 5.55 25.36 -0.56
N ASN A 67 6.87 25.37 -0.73
CA ASN A 67 7.55 25.92 -1.89
C ASN A 67 8.32 24.87 -2.70
N HIS A 68 7.87 23.61 -2.64
CA HIS A 68 8.53 22.49 -3.30
C HIS A 68 8.81 22.73 -4.79
N ASP A 69 7.88 23.37 -5.51
CA ASP A 69 8.04 23.69 -6.93
C ASP A 69 9.16 24.71 -7.19
N HIS A 70 9.40 25.63 -6.26
CA HIS A 70 10.52 26.57 -6.32
C HIS A 70 11.85 25.84 -6.18
N TYR A 71 11.95 24.91 -5.23
CA TYR A 71 13.19 24.18 -4.96
C TYR A 71 13.49 23.08 -5.99
N LEU A 72 12.48 22.38 -6.49
CA LEU A 72 12.68 21.31 -7.47
C LEU A 72 12.82 21.80 -8.91
N TYR A 73 12.09 22.85 -9.28
CA TYR A 73 11.98 23.27 -10.68
C TYR A 73 12.46 24.70 -10.92
N GLY A 74 12.94 25.41 -9.88
CA GLY A 74 13.45 26.78 -10.00
C GLY A 74 12.37 27.81 -10.32
N VAL A 75 11.10 27.51 -10.06
CA VAL A 75 9.98 28.42 -10.31
C VAL A 75 10.07 29.59 -9.32
N PRO A 76 9.93 30.86 -9.75
CA PRO A 76 9.97 31.99 -8.81
C PRO A 76 8.90 31.86 -7.72
N LYS A 77 9.29 32.07 -6.44
CA LYS A 77 8.34 32.17 -5.32
C LYS A 77 7.36 33.32 -5.61
N LYS A 78 6.07 33.07 -5.38
CA LYS A 78 5.01 34.08 -5.48
C LYS A 78 4.92 34.90 -4.20
#